data_AF-A0A523NQT2-F1
#
_entry.id   AF-A0A523NQT2-F1
#
_cell.length_a   1.000
_cell.length_b   1.000
_cell.length_c   1.000
_cell.angle_alpha   90.00
_cell.angle_beta   90.00
_cell.angle_gamma   90.00
#
_symmetry.space_group_name_H-M   'P 1'
#
loop_
_entity.id
_entity.type
_entity.pdbx_description
1 polymer ?
#
loop_
_entity_poly.entity_id
_entity_poly.type
_entity_poly.pdbx_seq_one_letter_code
_entity_poly.pdbx_strand_id
1 'polypeptide(L)'
;MTLMILFGLLIGVLSSFSGLGGGFLVVPFLIYMEKKTQLAVGTSFLVVMLIAVSAVLAHGRLGNIDYKTGLYLALGGVVGAQIGPFILQNVSDQMFKRIFACLLVGIGVWMFISSRNPV
;
A
#
# COMPACT_ATOMS: atom_id res chain seq x y z
N MET A 1 21.87 5.88 1.23
CA MET A 1 20.93 6.90 1.73
C MET A 1 20.26 7.67 0.59
N THR A 2 21.02 8.26 -0.33
CA THR A 2 20.49 9.04 -1.47
C THR A 2 19.52 8.27 -2.37
N LEU A 3 19.81 6.99 -2.66
CA LEU A 3 18.93 6.14 -3.48
C LEU A 3 17.55 5.91 -2.82
N MET A 4 17.50 5.77 -1.50
CA MET A 4 16.26 5.56 -0.75
C MET A 4 15.38 6.81 -0.75
N ILE A 5 16.00 8.00 -0.70
CA ILE A 5 15.29 9.28 -0.76
C ILE A 5 14.69 9.47 -2.15
N LEU A 6 15.46 9.21 -3.21
CA LEU A 6 14.98 9.33 -4.59
C LEU A 6 13.82 8.37 -4.86
N PHE A 7 13.95 7.09 -4.48
CA PHE A 7 12.89 6.11 -4.63
C PHE A 7 11.68 6.42 -3.75
N GLY A 8 11.88 6.84 -2.51
CA GLY A 8 10.79 7.24 -1.61
C GLY A 8 9.98 8.39 -2.19
N LEU A 9 10.64 9.38 -2.79
CA LEU A 9 9.98 10.50 -3.46
C LEU A 9 9.21 10.05 -4.71
N LEU A 10 9.83 9.23 -5.56
CA LEU A 10 9.19 8.64 -6.75
C LEU A 10 7.95 7.84 -6.39
N ILE A 11 8.07 6.95 -5.40
CA ILE A 11 6.99 6.11 -4.93
C ILE A 11 5.87 6.98 -4.35
N GLY A 12 6.18 7.98 -3.53
CA GLY A 12 5.18 8.90 -2.98
C GLY A 12 4.36 9.60 -4.05
N VAL A 13 5.02 10.13 -5.08
CA VAL A 13 4.36 10.79 -6.21
C VAL A 13 3.46 9.81 -6.97
N LEU A 14 3.98 8.66 -7.39
CA LEU A 14 3.22 7.63 -8.13
C LEU A 14 2.04 7.07 -7.32
N SER A 15 2.22 6.92 -6.00
CA SER A 15 1.19 6.44 -5.08
C SER A 15 0.06 7.44 -4.91
N SER A 16 0.38 8.73 -4.95
CA SER A 16 -0.60 9.81 -4.85
C SER A 16 -1.49 9.87 -6.09
N PHE A 17 -0.92 9.64 -7.28
CA PHE A 17 -1.69 9.56 -8.54
C PHE A 17 -2.56 8.31 -8.65
N SER A 18 -2.08 7.17 -8.15
CA SER A 18 -2.81 5.89 -8.26
C SER A 18 -3.93 5.73 -7.23
N GLY A 19 -3.91 6.48 -6.12
CA GLY A 19 -4.91 6.38 -5.06
C GLY A 19 -4.86 5.06 -4.26
N LEU A 20 -3.90 4.17 -4.54
CA LEU A 20 -3.77 2.83 -3.95
C LEU A 20 -3.00 2.80 -2.61
N GLY A 21 -2.59 3.96 -2.08
CA GLY A 21 -1.88 4.06 -0.79
C GLY A 21 -0.41 3.63 -0.80
N GLY A 22 0.17 3.30 -1.96
CA GLY A 22 1.62 3.16 -2.19
C GLY A 22 2.34 1.93 -1.65
N GLY A 23 1.69 1.16 -0.78
CA GLY A 23 2.27 -0.09 -0.24
C GLY A 23 2.69 -1.08 -1.33
N PHE A 24 2.00 -1.08 -2.48
CA PHE A 24 2.31 -1.94 -3.62
C PHE A 24 3.69 -1.71 -4.25
N LEU A 25 4.25 -0.49 -4.15
CA LEU A 25 5.60 -0.16 -4.61
C LEU A 25 6.62 -0.22 -3.47
N VAL A 26 6.23 0.20 -2.26
CA VAL A 26 7.14 0.25 -1.10
C VAL A 26 7.57 -1.16 -0.66
N VAL A 27 6.64 -2.11 -0.60
CA VAL A 27 6.92 -3.50 -0.17
C VAL A 27 7.98 -4.18 -1.06
N PRO A 28 7.82 -4.28 -2.39
CA PRO A 28 8.81 -4.95 -3.25
C PRO A 28 10.15 -4.20 -3.28
N PHE A 29 10.14 -2.86 -3.21
CA PHE A 29 11.36 -2.08 -3.10
C PHE A 29 12.16 -2.41 -1.83
N LEU A 30 11.49 -2.51 -0.68
CA LEU A 30 12.14 -2.85 0.58
C LEU A 30 12.63 -4.30 0.63
N ILE A 31 11.91 -5.23 0.00
CA ILE A 31 12.34 -6.63 -0.15
C ILE A 31 13.55 -6.73 -1.07
N TYR A 32 13.60 -5.93 -2.13
CA TYR A 32 14.75 -5.86 -3.03
C TYR A 32 16.01 -5.34 -2.31
N MET A 33 15.85 -4.41 -1.37
CA MET A 33 16.96 -3.93 -0.52
C MET A 33 17.34 -4.90 0.61
N GLU A 34 17.13 -6.21 0.42
CA GLU A 34 17.50 -7.32 1.32
C GLU A 34 16.98 -7.22 2.77
N LYS A 35 15.93 -6.42 3.02
CA LYS A 35 15.29 -6.45 4.34
C LYS A 35 14.47 -7.72 4.49
N LYS A 36 14.59 -8.38 5.66
CA LYS A 36 13.68 -9.47 6.08
C LYS A 36 12.24 -9.06 5.77
N THR A 37 11.45 -9.95 5.15
CA THR A 37 10.08 -9.66 4.70
C THR A 37 9.23 -9.00 5.78
N GLN A 38 9.38 -9.42 7.03
CA GLN A 38 8.70 -8.84 8.19
C GLN A 38 9.03 -7.35 8.40
N LEU A 39 10.30 -6.95 8.29
CA LEU A 39 10.73 -5.56 8.43
C LEU A 39 10.27 -4.72 7.23
N ALA A 40 10.29 -5.28 6.03
CA ALA A 40 9.80 -4.61 4.82
C ALA A 40 8.31 -4.27 4.94
N VAL A 41 7.50 -5.23 5.40
CA VAL A 41 6.06 -5.06 5.60
C VAL A 41 5.79 -4.02 6.70
N GLY A 42 6.45 -4.13 7.87
CA GLY A 42 6.28 -3.16 8.95
C GLY A 42 6.67 -1.73 8.57
N THR A 43 7.79 -1.57 7.84
CA THR A 43 8.23 -0.25 7.36
C THR A 43 7.25 0.32 6.33
N SER A 44 6.71 -0.53 5.44
CA SER A 44 5.72 -0.10 4.46
C SER A 44 4.43 0.40 5.11
N PHE A 45 4.00 -0.22 6.21
CA PHE A 45 2.82 0.24 6.97
C PHE A 45 3.00 1.66 7.51
N LEU A 46 4.20 2.00 8.00
CA LEU A 46 4.51 3.35 8.46
C LEU A 46 4.38 4.35 7.29
N VAL A 47 4.93 4.01 6.12
CA VAL A 47 4.81 4.85 4.92
C VAL A 47 3.34 5.03 4.49
N VAL A 48 2.57 3.94 4.46
CA VAL A 48 1.13 3.97 4.12
C VAL A 48 0.35 4.84 5.12
N MET A 49 0.67 4.76 6.41
CA MET A 49 0.06 5.59 7.44
C MET A 49 0.32 7.08 7.18
N LEU A 50 1.57 7.46 6.84
CA LEU A 50 1.91 8.86 6.51
C LEU A 50 1.16 9.35 5.26
N ILE A 51 1.05 8.52 4.23
CA ILE A 51 0.28 8.83 3.02
C ILE A 51 -1.20 9.01 3.37
N ALA A 52 -1.78 8.11 4.18
CA ALA A 52 -3.18 8.17 4.58
C ALA A 52 -3.50 9.43 5.40
N VAL A 53 -2.65 9.78 6.38
CA VAL A 53 -2.81 11.01 7.17
C VAL A 53 -2.76 12.24 6.27
N SER A 54 -1.80 12.30 5.34
CA SER A 54 -1.71 13.38 4.36
C SER A 54 -2.97 13.49 3.50
N ALA A 55 -3.47 12.36 2.99
CA ALA A 55 -4.67 12.30 2.17
C ALA A 55 -5.93 12.75 2.92
N VAL A 56 -6.11 12.30 4.17
CA VAL A 56 -7.23 12.72 5.03
C VAL A 56 -7.18 14.23 5.32
N LEU A 57 -5.99 14.77 5.59
CA LEU A 57 -5.85 16.22 5.82
C LEU A 57 -6.14 17.04 4.55
N ALA A 58 -5.64 16.59 3.40
CA ALA A 58 -5.86 17.27 2.13
C ALA A 58 -7.33 17.23 1.68
N HIS A 59 -7.96 16.04 1.69
CA HIS A 59 -9.35 15.88 1.29
C HIS A 59 -10.34 16.37 2.35
N GLY A 60 -9.95 16.38 3.62
CA GLY A 60 -10.79 16.87 4.72
C GLY A 60 -11.00 18.38 4.63
N ARG A 61 -9.98 19.13 4.20
CA ARG A 61 -10.11 20.57 3.92
C ARG A 61 -11.04 20.87 2.75
N LEU A 62 -11.20 19.92 1.81
CA LEU A 62 -12.07 20.05 0.64
C LEU A 62 -13.52 19.63 0.94
N GLY A 63 -13.82 19.12 2.13
CA GLY A 63 -15.17 18.63 2.49
C GLY A 63 -15.59 17.33 1.79
N ASN A 64 -14.68 16.66 1.08
CA ASN A 64 -14.96 15.47 0.27
C ASN A 64 -14.83 14.14 1.04
N ILE A 65 -14.87 14.16 2.37
CA ILE A 65 -14.70 12.95 3.19
C ILE A 65 -16.05 12.43 3.65
N ASP A 66 -16.41 11.23 3.20
CA ASP A 66 -17.43 10.41 3.86
C ASP A 66 -16.81 9.70 5.07
N TYR A 67 -16.97 10.31 6.25
CA TYR A 67 -16.46 9.78 7.51
C TYR A 67 -17.09 8.45 7.91
N LYS A 68 -18.31 8.16 7.47
CA LYS A 68 -19.00 6.91 7.81
C LYS A 68 -18.35 5.74 7.08
N THR A 69 -18.18 5.87 5.78
CA THR A 69 -17.47 4.87 4.96
C THR A 69 -16.00 4.76 5.39
N GLY A 70 -15.35 5.89 5.68
CA GLY A 70 -13.99 5.94 6.21
C GLY A 70 -13.82 5.16 7.52
N LEU A 71 -14.79 5.25 8.45
CA LEU A 71 -14.74 4.51 9.71
C LEU A 71 -14.84 2.99 9.50
N TYR A 72 -15.75 2.53 8.64
CA TYR A 72 -15.86 1.11 8.32
C TYR A 72 -14.58 0.57 7.68
N LEU A 73 -13.96 1.32 6.75
CA LEU A 73 -12.65 0.97 6.20
C LEU A 73 -11.56 0.96 7.27
N ALA A 74 -11.56 1.93 8.18
CA ALA A 74 -10.56 2.00 9.25
C ALA A 74 -10.65 0.78 10.17
N LEU A 75 -11.85 0.36 10.56
CA LEU A 75 -12.04 -0.83 11.40
C LEU A 75 -11.54 -2.10 10.69
N GLY A 76 -11.92 -2.30 9.43
CA GLY A 76 -11.42 -3.43 8.64
C GLY A 76 -9.90 -3.39 8.46
N GLY A 77 -9.36 -2.20 8.21
CA GLY A 77 -7.92 -1.96 8.06
C GLY A 77 -7.13 -2.26 9.33
N VAL A 78 -7.61 -1.83 10.51
CA VAL A 78 -6.97 -2.11 11.81
C VAL A 78 -6.94 -3.61 12.09
N VAL A 79 -8.06 -4.30 11.88
CA VAL A 79 -8.13 -5.76 12.07
C VAL A 79 -7.18 -6.48 11.10
N GLY A 80 -7.19 -6.10 9.83
CA GLY A 80 -6.30 -6.66 8.82
C GLY A 80 -4.82 -6.39 9.09
N ALA A 81 -4.47 -5.20 9.56
CA ALA A 81 -3.10 -4.80 9.89
C ALA A 81 -2.51 -5.59 11.07
N GLN A 82 -3.35 -6.04 12.00
CA GLN A 82 -2.91 -6.86 13.14
C GLN A 82 -2.79 -8.35 12.76
N ILE A 83 -3.78 -8.87 12.01
CA ILE A 83 -3.82 -10.29 11.64
C ILE A 83 -2.82 -10.61 10.53
N GLY A 84 -2.63 -9.70 9.57
CA GLY A 84 -1.77 -9.90 8.40
C GLY A 84 -0.33 -10.30 8.75
N PRO A 85 0.39 -9.56 9.61
CA PRO A 85 1.74 -9.91 10.03
C PRO A 85 1.82 -11.26 10.75
N PHE A 86 0.79 -11.63 11.54
CA PHE A 86 0.74 -12.92 12.24
C PHE A 86 0.67 -14.09 11.25
N ILE A 87 -0.15 -13.95 10.19
CA ILE A 87 -0.20 -14.93 9.11
C ILE A 87 1.15 -15.00 8.39
N LEU A 88 1.77 -13.83 8.14
CA LEU A 88 3.03 -13.74 7.40
C LEU A 88 4.22 -14.44 8.09
N GLN A 89 4.20 -14.59 9.42
CA GLN A 89 5.24 -15.32 10.15
C GLN A 89 5.32 -16.80 9.75
N ASN A 90 4.22 -17.38 9.26
CA ASN A 90 4.13 -18.78 8.85
C ASN A 90 4.27 -18.99 7.34
N VAL A 91 4.47 -17.91 6.56
CA VAL A 91 4.56 -17.96 5.10
C VAL A 91 6.01 -17.74 4.67
N SER A 92 6.52 -18.59 3.78
CA SER A 92 7.87 -18.41 3.24
C SER A 92 7.96 -17.16 2.35
N ASP A 93 9.12 -16.49 2.37
CA ASP A 93 9.38 -15.29 1.56
C ASP A 93 9.06 -15.50 0.07
N GLN A 94 9.38 -16.70 -0.46
CA GLN A 94 9.11 -17.04 -1.84
C GLN A 94 7.60 -17.15 -2.14
N MET A 95 6.83 -17.72 -1.22
CA MET A 95 5.37 -17.82 -1.36
C MET A 95 4.73 -16.44 -1.25
N PHE A 96 5.18 -15.61 -0.29
CA PHE A 96 4.72 -14.23 -0.17
C PHE A 96 4.96 -13.44 -1.46
N LYS A 97 6.19 -13.48 -2.01
CA LYS A 97 6.54 -12.84 -3.27
C LYS A 97 5.63 -13.29 -4.43
N ARG A 98 5.33 -14.59 -4.54
CA ARG A 98 4.44 -15.12 -5.59
C ARG A 98 3.01 -14.62 -5.43
N ILE A 99 2.43 -14.74 -4.23
CA ILE A 99 1.06 -14.29 -3.95
C ILE A 99 0.94 -12.78 -4.22
N PHE A 100 1.91 -12.00 -3.72
CA PHE A 100 1.94 -10.56 -3.91
C PHE A 100 2.06 -10.19 -5.39
N ALA A 101 2.94 -10.85 -6.15
CA ALA A 101 3.06 -10.64 -7.59
C ALA A 101 1.76 -10.95 -8.34
N CYS A 102 1.12 -12.09 -8.04
CA CYS A 102 -0.18 -12.44 -8.63
C CYS A 102 -1.26 -11.40 -8.33
N LEU A 103 -1.30 -10.90 -7.09
CA LEU A 103 -2.24 -9.86 -6.66
C LEU A 103 -1.99 -8.54 -7.41
N LEU A 104 -0.75 -8.10 -7.55
CA LEU A 104 -0.40 -6.89 -8.29
C LEU A 104 -0.75 -6.99 -9.78
N VAL A 105 -0.47 -8.14 -10.41
CA VAL A 105 -0.85 -8.38 -11.80
C VAL A 105 -2.38 -8.36 -11.93
N GLY A 106 -3.10 -8.99 -11.00
CA GLY A 106 -4.57 -8.98 -10.97
C GLY A 106 -5.15 -7.57 -10.87
N ILE A 107 -4.65 -6.75 -9.93
CA ILE A 107 -5.06 -5.35 -9.79
C ILE A 107 -4.72 -4.54 -11.04
N GLY A 108 -3.52 -4.73 -11.60
CA GLY A 108 -3.09 -4.04 -12.82
C GLY A 108 -3.98 -4.35 -14.01
N VAL A 109 -4.34 -5.62 -14.21
CA VAL A 109 -5.28 -6.04 -15.26
C VAL A 109 -6.66 -5.45 -15.02
N TRP A 110 -7.17 -5.50 -13.79
CA TRP A 110 -8.48 -4.94 -13.45
C TRP A 110 -8.54 -3.42 -13.67
N MET A 111 -7.49 -2.69 -13.29
CA MET A 111 -7.39 -1.25 -13.56
C MET A 111 -7.33 -0.96 -15.06
N PHE A 112 -6.58 -1.74 -15.83
CA PHE A 112 -6.48 -1.56 -17.28
C PHE A 112 -7.83 -1.77 -17.98
N ILE A 113 -8.60 -2.77 -17.55
CA ILE A 113 -9.95 -3.03 -18.07
C ILE A 113 -10.91 -1.92 -17.63
N SER A 114 -10.91 -1.55 -16.34
CA SER A 114 -11.78 -0.49 -15.81
C SER A 114 -11.49 0.87 -16.45
N SER A 115 -10.24 1.16 -16.78
CA SER A 115 -9.86 2.38 -17.51
C SER A 115 -10.42 2.44 -18.93
N ARG A 116 -10.75 1.30 -19.56
CA ARG A 116 -11.33 1.25 -20.91
C ARG A 116 -12.86 1.36 -20.93
N ASN A 117 -13.52 1.08 -19.82
CA ASN A 117 -14.96 1.28 -19.65
C ASN A 117 -15.21 2.34 -18.57
N PRO A 118 -15.01 3.65 -18.88
CA PRO A 118 -15.51 4.70 -18.01
C PRO A 118 -17.04 4.63 -18.08
N VAL A 119 -17.66 4.14 -17.02
CA VAL A 119 -19.10 4.26 -16.79
C VAL A 119 -19.40 5.68 -16.34
#